data_AF-A0A1F8RT11-F1
#
_entry.id   AF-A0A1F8RT11-F1
#
_cell.length_a   1.000
_cell.length_b   1.000
_cell.length_c   1.000
_cell.angle_alpha   90.00
_cell.angle_beta   90.00
_cell.angle_gamma   90.00
#
_symmetry.space_group_name_H-M   'P 1'
#
loop_
_entity.id
_entity.type
_entity.pdbx_description
1 polymer ?
#
loop_
_entity_poly.entity_id
_entity_poly.type
_entity_poly.pdbx_seq_one_letter_code
_entity_poly.pdbx_strand_id
1 'polypeptide(L)'
;MIDGASGAAAQTRGAPAISPTNFEGLSDDDNIDLTTWSTWPADSQLAVGPDHVFEVVNIVGRIYDKNGNTLDSFALIDFFDVPDGYIDFDPKVIYDAFTGRWFASYVSIFDDELGPDEALLHVAISQTSDPTDAWNLYTQPYEDVFPDYPGIGITNDKFTISADLYDIDGPPGFIGPGCQPEVGFCGQETIVIEKADVVAGLPAVSVDIAYFDPALRETVRPAHSLSPINDQYLVTFSTSAPDLLTMLRVTGTPSEGNVTEFIAANLTILPQEVPPPSITAGDADCIIFTENLGPPPCIESSDRRALEAIWRNDRLWLGASAACLPPGDETTRSCAHLIELNTSGAPSVVQDIMYGAPGNYYSFPALRTDAAGNLYVVVAHTNPSIFAEARVTGRLAGDPPNTLADSALLRAGEVVHDSGRWGDYLGAAVDPSQPLCVWVVGQFAKDTEGADWGTQIAALSYSGACGGAPPPPTDTPTPTNPPPTATPTRTSTPQPTATRTRTPTATPSPLFGDVSCNETVDSIDAALILQYGADLLSRLACPESADVNQDGSINSIDAALVLQYVAGLLPRLPP
;
A
#
# COMPACT_ATOMS: atom_id res chain seq x y z
N MET A 1 -42.43 -38.34 30.11
CA MET A 1 -41.21 -37.82 30.76
C MET A 1 -40.36 -37.29 29.61
N ILE A 2 -40.38 -36.02 29.19
CA ILE A 2 -40.19 -34.74 29.93
C ILE A 2 -38.96 -34.90 30.83
N ASP A 3 -37.78 -34.28 30.70
CA ASP A 3 -37.21 -33.10 30.02
C ASP A 3 -35.68 -33.36 29.96
N GLY A 4 -34.79 -32.65 29.24
CA GLY A 4 -34.95 -31.37 28.57
C GLY A 4 -33.82 -31.15 27.57
N ALA A 5 -34.23 -30.72 26.37
CA ALA A 5 -33.38 -29.94 25.50
C ALA A 5 -33.33 -28.53 26.10
N SER A 6 -32.20 -28.16 26.70
CA SER A 6 -31.90 -26.74 26.86
C SER A 6 -31.48 -26.24 25.49
N GLY A 7 -32.44 -25.62 24.80
CA GLY A 7 -32.14 -24.75 23.68
C GLY A 7 -31.25 -23.62 24.18
N ALA A 8 -29.94 -23.75 23.97
CA ALA A 8 -29.13 -22.56 23.78
C ALA A 8 -29.61 -21.96 22.46
N ALA A 9 -30.35 -20.86 22.55
CA ALA A 9 -30.55 -20.00 21.39
C ALA A 9 -29.15 -19.65 20.88
N ALA A 10 -28.77 -20.20 19.73
CA ALA A 10 -27.67 -19.65 18.98
C ALA A 10 -28.08 -18.21 18.70
N GLN A 11 -27.44 -17.24 19.37
CA GLN A 11 -27.40 -15.90 18.82
C GLN A 11 -26.79 -16.07 17.44
N THR A 12 -27.60 -16.00 16.40
CA THR A 12 -27.14 -15.66 15.06
C THR A 12 -26.57 -14.26 15.19
N ARG A 13 -25.29 -14.17 15.51
CA ARG A 13 -24.59 -12.89 15.62
C ARG A 13 -24.50 -12.33 14.20
N GLY A 14 -25.10 -11.16 13.99
CA GLY A 14 -25.21 -10.55 12.67
C GLY A 14 -23.89 -9.95 12.19
N ALA A 15 -23.90 -9.48 10.94
CA ALA A 15 -22.88 -8.59 10.38
C ALA A 15 -22.53 -7.44 11.34
N PRO A 16 -21.31 -6.87 11.23
CA PRO A 16 -20.94 -5.70 12.00
C PRO A 16 -21.93 -4.55 11.75
N ALA A 17 -22.22 -3.75 12.78
CA ALA A 17 -23.13 -2.64 12.63
C ALA A 17 -22.50 -1.54 11.78
N ILE A 18 -23.24 -1.06 10.78
CA ILE A 18 -22.88 0.12 9.98
C ILE A 18 -23.17 1.37 10.84
N SER A 19 -22.14 2.18 11.07
CA SER A 19 -22.26 3.42 11.82
C SER A 19 -23.09 4.46 11.06
N PRO A 20 -23.74 5.43 11.73
CA PRO A 20 -24.39 6.55 11.05
C PRO A 20 -23.43 7.36 10.16
N THR A 21 -22.13 7.30 10.44
CA THR A 21 -21.06 7.82 9.59
C THR A 21 -20.88 6.88 8.38
N ASN A 22 -21.68 7.15 7.36
CA ASN A 22 -21.74 6.43 6.10
C ASN A 22 -22.07 7.43 5.00
N PHE A 23 -21.25 7.53 3.96
CA PHE A 23 -21.38 8.52 2.89
C PHE A 23 -20.85 7.98 1.56
N GLU A 24 -21.37 8.53 0.46
CA GLU A 24 -20.86 8.22 -0.89
C GLU A 24 -19.45 8.77 -1.03
N GLY A 25 -18.56 7.96 -1.61
CA GLY A 25 -17.19 8.32 -1.89
C GLY A 25 -17.01 8.85 -3.31
N LEU A 26 -15.88 8.50 -3.93
CA LEU A 26 -15.58 8.80 -5.33
C LEU A 26 -16.47 7.99 -6.30
N SER A 27 -16.71 8.55 -7.49
CA SER A 27 -17.42 7.90 -8.60
C SER A 27 -16.78 8.25 -9.94
N ASP A 28 -17.20 7.61 -11.02
CA ASP A 28 -16.61 7.91 -12.33
C ASP A 28 -16.87 9.36 -12.79
N ASP A 29 -17.96 9.99 -12.34
CA ASP A 29 -18.17 11.43 -12.56
C ASP A 29 -16.98 12.25 -12.01
N ASP A 30 -16.36 11.83 -10.91
CA ASP A 30 -15.19 12.50 -10.34
C ASP A 30 -13.93 12.31 -11.20
N ASN A 31 -13.78 11.16 -11.90
CA ASN A 31 -12.73 11.02 -12.90
C ASN A 31 -12.93 12.00 -14.03
N ILE A 32 -14.16 12.07 -14.58
CA ILE A 32 -14.46 12.97 -15.70
C ILE A 32 -14.24 14.43 -15.28
N ASP A 33 -14.67 14.81 -14.08
CA ASP A 33 -14.55 16.17 -13.58
C ASP A 33 -13.09 16.59 -13.31
N LEU A 34 -12.25 15.68 -12.80
CA LEU A 34 -10.87 15.98 -12.41
C LEU A 34 -9.83 15.70 -13.50
N THR A 35 -10.06 14.70 -14.35
CA THR A 35 -9.08 14.21 -15.34
C THR A 35 -9.60 14.27 -16.77
N THR A 36 -10.89 14.53 -16.99
CA THR A 36 -11.58 14.49 -18.30
C THR A 36 -11.75 13.10 -18.92
N TRP A 37 -11.40 12.05 -18.17
CA TRP A 37 -11.52 10.66 -18.60
C TRP A 37 -12.56 9.90 -17.79
N SER A 38 -13.31 9.04 -18.46
CA SER A 38 -14.06 7.96 -17.82
C SER A 38 -13.21 6.70 -17.85
N THR A 39 -13.15 5.97 -16.73
CA THR A 39 -12.27 4.80 -16.64
C THR A 39 -12.90 3.63 -15.89
N TRP A 40 -12.58 2.43 -16.37
CA TRP A 40 -12.83 1.17 -15.67
C TRP A 40 -11.49 0.47 -15.47
N PRO A 41 -11.38 -0.39 -14.44
CA PRO A 41 -12.28 -0.56 -13.28
C PRO A 41 -12.30 0.62 -12.29
N ALA A 42 -13.07 0.56 -11.18
CA ALA A 42 -12.98 1.58 -10.12
C ALA A 42 -11.73 1.45 -9.23
N ASP A 43 -11.30 0.23 -8.88
CA ASP A 43 -10.09 -0.03 -8.08
C ASP A 43 -10.03 0.75 -6.76
N SER A 44 -11.07 0.58 -5.94
CA SER A 44 -11.27 1.39 -4.75
C SER A 44 -10.36 0.96 -3.60
N GLN A 45 -9.58 1.90 -3.06
CA GLN A 45 -8.80 1.70 -1.85
C GLN A 45 -9.03 2.84 -0.85
N LEU A 46 -8.87 2.53 0.44
CA LEU A 46 -8.90 3.57 1.47
C LEU A 46 -7.88 3.30 2.58
N ALA A 47 -7.41 4.39 3.17
CA ALA A 47 -6.70 4.39 4.44
C ALA A 47 -7.36 5.34 5.43
N VAL A 48 -7.13 5.07 6.72
CA VAL A 48 -7.72 5.86 7.80
C VAL A 48 -6.67 6.26 8.82
N GLY A 49 -6.51 7.57 8.99
CA GLY A 49 -5.67 8.18 10.01
C GLY A 49 -6.47 8.57 11.25
N PRO A 50 -5.90 9.38 12.16
CA PRO A 50 -6.57 9.82 13.37
C PRO A 50 -7.80 10.70 13.06
N ASP A 51 -7.64 11.63 12.11
CA ASP A 51 -8.63 12.67 11.83
C ASP A 51 -9.20 12.63 10.40
N HIS A 52 -8.62 11.78 9.53
CA HIS A 52 -8.93 11.77 8.10
C HIS A 52 -9.22 10.36 7.57
N VAL A 53 -10.02 10.32 6.50
CA VAL A 53 -10.17 9.17 5.61
C VAL A 53 -9.59 9.60 4.26
N PHE A 54 -8.68 8.82 3.72
CA PHE A 54 -8.11 9.06 2.39
C PHE A 54 -8.53 7.91 1.48
N GLU A 55 -9.33 8.24 0.49
CA GLU A 55 -9.79 7.34 -0.57
C GLU A 55 -9.00 7.61 -1.85
N VAL A 56 -8.56 6.56 -2.53
CA VAL A 56 -7.97 6.61 -3.86
C VAL A 56 -8.67 5.58 -4.74
N VAL A 57 -9.08 5.98 -5.94
CA VAL A 57 -9.94 5.21 -6.84
C VAL A 57 -9.47 5.47 -8.26
N ASN A 58 -8.92 4.44 -8.91
CA ASN A 58 -8.32 4.48 -10.24
C ASN A 58 -7.35 5.67 -10.48
N ILE A 59 -7.84 6.81 -10.97
CA ILE A 59 -7.03 8.00 -11.31
C ILE A 59 -7.32 9.24 -10.44
N VAL A 60 -8.16 9.12 -9.41
CA VAL A 60 -8.52 10.24 -8.53
C VAL A 60 -8.38 9.90 -7.05
N GLY A 61 -8.06 10.93 -6.25
CA GLY A 61 -7.94 10.86 -4.80
C GLY A 61 -8.85 11.87 -4.12
N ARG A 62 -9.33 11.52 -2.92
CA ARG A 62 -10.15 12.40 -2.08
C ARG A 62 -9.85 12.21 -0.60
N ILE A 63 -9.67 13.33 0.09
CA ILE A 63 -9.46 13.37 1.53
C ILE A 63 -10.73 13.89 2.20
N TYR A 64 -11.22 13.16 3.18
CA TYR A 64 -12.39 13.50 3.99
C TYR A 64 -12.01 13.68 5.46
N ASP A 65 -12.80 14.46 6.19
CA ASP A 65 -12.86 14.34 7.64
C ASP A 65 -13.60 13.06 8.08
N LYS A 66 -13.53 12.71 9.36
CA LYS A 66 -14.24 11.54 9.94
C LYS A 66 -15.77 11.66 9.96
N ASN A 67 -16.35 12.77 9.51
CA ASN A 67 -17.80 12.95 9.37
C ASN A 67 -18.26 12.80 7.91
N GLY A 68 -17.33 12.60 6.96
CA GLY A 68 -17.62 12.49 5.53
C GLY A 68 -17.64 13.82 4.79
N ASN A 69 -17.15 14.91 5.39
CA ASN A 69 -16.98 16.17 4.68
C ASN A 69 -15.72 16.10 3.82
N THR A 70 -15.84 16.38 2.53
CA THR A 70 -14.69 16.53 1.62
C THR A 70 -13.82 17.70 2.05
N LEU A 71 -12.53 17.43 2.22
CA LEU A 71 -11.50 18.43 2.47
C LEU A 71 -10.72 18.77 1.20
N ASP A 72 -10.41 17.75 0.39
CA ASP A 72 -9.69 17.92 -0.86
C ASP A 72 -10.04 16.83 -1.89
N SER A 73 -9.89 17.12 -3.18
CA SER A 73 -10.09 16.19 -4.30
C SER A 73 -9.17 16.56 -5.45
N PHE A 74 -8.48 15.57 -6.01
CA PHE A 74 -7.40 15.78 -6.96
C PHE A 74 -7.22 14.60 -7.90
N ALA A 75 -6.63 14.86 -9.07
CA ALA A 75 -6.12 13.82 -9.95
C ALA A 75 -4.86 13.21 -9.34
N LEU A 76 -4.70 11.89 -9.42
CA LEU A 76 -3.53 11.21 -8.87
C LEU A 76 -2.26 11.51 -9.68
N ILE A 77 -2.40 11.73 -10.99
CA ILE A 77 -1.30 12.18 -11.86
C ILE A 77 -0.61 13.44 -11.30
N ASP A 78 -1.38 14.40 -10.78
CA ASP A 78 -0.86 15.64 -10.19
C ASP A 78 -0.27 15.40 -8.79
N PHE A 79 -0.91 14.53 -8.00
CA PHE A 79 -0.45 14.22 -6.65
C PHE A 79 0.90 13.50 -6.62
N PHE A 80 1.13 12.58 -7.58
CA PHE A 80 2.37 11.81 -7.70
C PHE A 80 3.44 12.46 -8.57
N ASP A 81 3.19 13.66 -9.12
CA ASP A 81 4.09 14.35 -10.06
C ASP A 81 4.46 13.47 -11.27
N VAL A 82 3.45 12.79 -11.82
CA VAL A 82 3.61 11.90 -12.97
C VAL A 82 3.93 12.74 -14.22
N PRO A 83 4.92 12.35 -15.04
CA PRO A 83 5.29 13.13 -16.22
C PRO A 83 4.18 13.22 -17.27
N ASP A 84 4.15 14.35 -18.00
CA ASP A 84 3.23 14.56 -19.12
C ASP A 84 3.33 13.42 -20.15
N GLY A 85 2.17 12.91 -20.58
CA GLY A 85 2.06 11.89 -21.62
C GLY A 85 1.98 10.45 -21.12
N TYR A 86 2.23 10.20 -19.84
CA TYR A 86 2.02 8.89 -19.24
C TYR A 86 0.53 8.67 -18.95
N ILE A 87 0.10 7.41 -18.99
CA ILE A 87 -1.18 6.96 -18.44
C ILE A 87 -0.95 6.34 -17.07
N ASP A 88 -1.90 6.49 -16.16
CA ASP A 88 -1.74 6.20 -14.74
C ASP A 88 -2.86 5.30 -14.19
N PHE A 89 -2.52 4.44 -13.22
CA PHE A 89 -3.42 3.42 -12.67
C PHE A 89 -2.89 2.77 -11.38
N ASP A 90 -3.72 1.91 -10.80
CA ASP A 90 -3.41 1.06 -9.64
C ASP A 90 -2.99 1.77 -8.34
N PRO A 91 -3.83 2.65 -7.78
CA PRO A 91 -3.49 3.33 -6.55
C PRO A 91 -3.65 2.43 -5.33
N LYS A 92 -2.68 2.50 -4.42
CA LYS A 92 -2.78 1.94 -3.07
C LYS A 92 -2.46 3.00 -2.05
N VAL A 93 -3.11 2.92 -0.89
CA VAL A 93 -2.82 3.76 0.27
C VAL A 93 -3.02 2.98 1.57
N ILE A 94 -2.10 3.14 2.52
CA ILE A 94 -2.20 2.64 3.90
C ILE A 94 -1.77 3.72 4.89
N TYR A 95 -2.34 3.68 6.09
CA TYR A 95 -1.89 4.50 7.21
C TYR A 95 -1.17 3.64 8.23
N ASP A 96 0.08 4.00 8.53
CA ASP A 96 0.85 3.36 9.59
C ASP A 96 0.72 4.13 10.90
N ALA A 97 -0.03 3.56 11.84
CA ALA A 97 -0.26 4.14 13.15
C ALA A 97 1.01 4.25 14.02
N PHE A 98 2.06 3.46 13.73
CA PHE A 98 3.29 3.47 14.53
C PHE A 98 4.18 4.67 14.22
N THR A 99 4.29 5.05 12.94
CA THR A 99 5.01 6.27 12.52
C THR A 99 4.11 7.49 12.43
N GLY A 100 2.79 7.28 12.36
CA GLY A 100 1.82 8.34 12.12
C GLY A 100 1.99 8.93 10.73
N ARG A 101 2.13 8.06 9.72
CA ARG A 101 2.38 8.41 8.32
C ARG A 101 1.49 7.63 7.39
N TRP A 102 1.18 8.25 6.26
CA TRP A 102 0.50 7.64 5.14
C TRP A 102 1.54 7.17 4.13
N PHE A 103 1.31 6.00 3.55
CA PHE A 103 2.15 5.41 2.50
C PHE A 103 1.23 5.10 1.33
N ALA A 104 1.61 5.54 0.14
CA ALA A 104 0.87 5.29 -1.08
C ALA A 104 1.79 4.81 -2.21
N SER A 105 1.23 4.04 -3.14
CA SER A 105 1.90 3.64 -4.38
C SER A 105 0.98 3.86 -5.58
N TYR A 106 1.59 4.10 -6.73
CA TYR A 106 0.87 4.33 -7.98
C TYR A 106 1.73 3.96 -9.18
N VAL A 107 1.12 3.62 -10.31
CA VAL A 107 1.84 3.17 -11.51
C VAL A 107 1.51 4.08 -12.67
N SER A 108 2.50 4.37 -13.49
CA SER A 108 2.27 5.05 -14.77
C SER A 108 3.12 4.45 -15.88
N ILE A 109 2.59 4.39 -17.10
CA ILE A 109 3.30 3.87 -18.28
C ILE A 109 3.28 4.89 -19.43
N PHE A 110 4.31 4.83 -20.25
CA PHE A 110 4.46 5.54 -21.51
C PHE A 110 4.83 4.52 -22.58
N ASP A 111 3.90 4.30 -23.50
CA ASP A 111 4.04 3.41 -24.65
C ASP A 111 4.41 4.25 -25.88
N ASP A 112 5.60 4.03 -26.43
CA ASP A 112 6.09 4.70 -27.64
C ASP A 112 6.31 3.67 -28.75
N GLU A 113 5.33 3.56 -29.67
CA GLU A 113 5.36 2.67 -30.84
C GLU A 113 6.68 2.71 -31.65
N LEU A 114 7.46 3.81 -31.56
CA LEU A 114 8.70 4.03 -32.31
C LEU A 114 9.95 4.17 -31.41
N GLY A 115 9.80 4.08 -30.09
CA GLY A 115 10.81 4.34 -29.07
C GLY A 115 10.90 3.24 -28.00
N PRO A 116 11.65 3.46 -26.92
CA PRO A 116 11.61 2.58 -25.75
C PRO A 116 10.35 2.86 -24.93
N ASP A 117 9.72 1.80 -24.44
CA ASP A 117 8.61 1.93 -23.51
C ASP A 117 9.14 2.13 -22.09
N GLU A 118 8.44 2.96 -21.32
CA GLU A 118 8.85 3.34 -19.98
C GLU A 118 7.70 3.17 -19.00
N ALA A 119 8.00 2.70 -17.79
CA ALA A 119 7.05 2.71 -16.68
C ALA A 119 7.69 3.20 -15.39
N LEU A 120 6.84 3.72 -14.50
CA LEU A 120 7.24 4.29 -13.22
C LEU A 120 6.35 3.71 -12.11
N LEU A 121 6.97 3.14 -11.08
CA LEU A 121 6.32 2.91 -9.79
C LEU A 121 6.58 4.12 -8.90
N HIS A 122 5.53 4.88 -8.63
CA HIS A 122 5.53 6.03 -7.74
C HIS A 122 5.23 5.60 -6.31
N VAL A 123 5.91 6.22 -5.36
CA VAL A 123 5.79 5.98 -3.93
C VAL A 123 5.72 7.31 -3.20
N ALA A 124 4.69 7.50 -2.38
CA ALA A 124 4.48 8.73 -1.61
C ALA A 124 4.39 8.44 -0.12
N ILE A 125 5.15 9.18 0.70
CA ILE A 125 5.10 9.11 2.16
C ILE A 125 4.77 10.49 2.72
N SER A 126 3.70 10.60 3.50
CA SER A 126 3.31 11.89 4.09
C SER A 126 4.41 12.40 5.03
N GLN A 127 4.53 13.72 5.23
CA GLN A 127 5.47 14.26 6.21
C GLN A 127 4.91 14.28 7.63
N THR A 128 3.57 14.22 7.77
CA THR A 128 2.85 14.23 9.05
C THR A 128 1.72 13.20 9.06
N SER A 129 0.93 13.15 10.14
CA SER A 129 -0.30 12.33 10.19
C SER A 129 -1.48 12.97 9.46
N ASP A 130 -1.34 14.21 8.99
CA ASP A 130 -2.32 14.90 8.18
C ASP A 130 -2.01 14.63 6.69
N PRO A 131 -2.90 13.97 5.94
CA PRO A 131 -2.66 13.67 4.53
C PRO A 131 -2.75 14.92 3.63
N THR A 132 -3.21 16.07 4.16
CA THR A 132 -3.23 17.35 3.42
C THR A 132 -1.92 18.14 3.51
N ASP A 133 -1.01 17.72 4.40
CA ASP A 133 0.34 18.28 4.47
C ASP A 133 1.22 17.76 3.32
N ALA A 134 2.46 18.24 3.25
CA ALA A 134 3.42 17.82 2.21
C ALA A 134 3.77 16.33 2.27
N TRP A 135 4.14 15.78 1.13
CA TRP A 135 4.56 14.40 0.93
C TRP A 135 5.99 14.32 0.38
N ASN A 136 6.69 13.24 0.71
CA ASN A 136 7.95 12.85 0.09
C ASN A 136 7.63 11.88 -1.04
N LEU A 137 8.03 12.23 -2.27
CA LEU A 137 7.79 11.43 -3.48
C LEU A 137 9.06 10.72 -3.90
N TYR A 138 8.90 9.48 -4.35
CA TYR A 138 9.94 8.59 -4.83
C TYR A 138 9.44 7.84 -6.06
N THR A 139 10.35 7.48 -6.97
CA THR A 139 10.00 6.76 -8.19
C THR A 139 11.02 5.67 -8.50
N GLN A 140 10.54 4.50 -8.87
CA GLN A 140 11.33 3.40 -9.41
C GLN A 140 11.01 3.25 -10.91
N PRO A 141 11.97 3.48 -11.82
CA PRO A 141 11.76 3.35 -13.26
C PRO A 141 11.89 1.89 -13.73
N TYR A 142 11.21 1.59 -14.82
CA TYR A 142 11.24 0.32 -15.55
C TYR A 142 11.37 0.59 -17.05
N GLU A 143 12.04 -0.32 -17.75
CA GLU A 143 12.23 -0.30 -19.20
C GLU A 143 11.47 -1.49 -19.80
N ASP A 144 10.65 -1.26 -20.83
CA ASP A 144 9.84 -2.25 -21.57
C ASP A 144 8.80 -3.04 -20.75
N VAL A 145 8.84 -2.98 -19.42
CA VAL A 145 7.92 -3.66 -18.50
C VAL A 145 7.30 -2.69 -17.51
N PHE A 146 6.14 -3.02 -16.97
CA PHE A 146 5.48 -2.25 -15.92
C PHE A 146 5.05 -3.14 -14.73
N PRO A 147 5.03 -2.57 -13.51
CA PRO A 147 4.62 -3.27 -12.30
C PRO A 147 3.11 -3.23 -12.11
N ASP A 148 2.40 -4.19 -12.70
CA ASP A 148 0.95 -4.34 -12.58
C ASP A 148 0.54 -4.75 -11.16
N TYR A 149 -0.61 -4.23 -10.73
CA TYR A 149 -1.30 -4.66 -9.53
C TYR A 149 -0.44 -4.66 -8.25
N PRO A 150 0.25 -3.54 -7.92
CA PRO A 150 1.10 -3.44 -6.75
C PRO A 150 0.35 -3.76 -5.46
N GLY A 151 0.91 -4.63 -4.63
CA GLY A 151 0.50 -4.86 -3.25
C GLY A 151 1.47 -4.19 -2.30
N ILE A 152 0.96 -3.44 -1.33
CA ILE A 152 1.79 -2.76 -0.33
C ILE A 152 1.58 -3.33 1.08
N GLY A 153 2.67 -3.49 1.82
CA GLY A 153 2.69 -3.91 3.21
C GLY A 153 3.74 -3.16 4.01
N ILE A 154 3.60 -3.22 5.33
CA ILE A 154 4.42 -2.44 6.25
C ILE A 154 4.66 -3.20 7.54
N THR A 155 5.88 -3.11 8.05
CA THR A 155 6.31 -3.61 9.37
C THR A 155 6.89 -2.46 10.19
N ASN A 156 7.54 -2.75 11.32
CA ASN A 156 8.27 -1.75 12.10
C ASN A 156 9.39 -1.06 11.30
N ASP A 157 10.05 -1.81 10.42
CA ASP A 157 11.32 -1.40 9.79
C ASP A 157 11.30 -1.51 8.24
N LYS A 158 10.27 -2.10 7.64
CA LYS A 158 10.15 -2.21 6.18
C LYS A 158 8.86 -1.58 5.68
N PHE A 159 8.96 -0.94 4.53
CA PHE A 159 7.85 -0.78 3.61
C PHE A 159 8.10 -1.74 2.43
N THR A 160 7.12 -2.56 2.07
CA THR A 160 7.30 -3.61 1.07
C THR A 160 6.25 -3.48 -0.01
N ILE A 161 6.70 -3.47 -1.25
CA ILE A 161 5.86 -3.46 -2.44
C ILE A 161 6.11 -4.75 -3.20
N SER A 162 5.07 -5.35 -3.74
CA SER A 162 5.25 -6.39 -4.75
C SER A 162 4.31 -6.19 -5.91
N ALA A 163 4.77 -6.48 -7.11
CA ALA A 163 3.99 -6.33 -8.33
C ALA A 163 4.25 -7.50 -9.27
N ASP A 164 3.31 -7.70 -10.19
CA ASP A 164 3.47 -8.59 -11.33
C ASP A 164 4.03 -7.77 -12.48
N LEU A 165 5.16 -8.19 -13.03
CA LEU A 165 5.79 -7.49 -14.14
C LEU A 165 5.17 -7.97 -15.45
N TYR A 166 4.70 -7.03 -16.26
CA TYR A 166 4.19 -7.28 -17.60
C TYR A 166 4.95 -6.46 -18.61
N ASP A 167 5.16 -7.05 -19.78
CA ASP A 167 5.65 -6.38 -20.98
C ASP A 167 4.62 -5.33 -21.44
N ILE A 168 5.07 -4.09 -21.70
CA ILE A 168 4.19 -2.95 -22.02
C ILE A 168 3.46 -3.18 -23.34
N ASP A 169 4.17 -3.65 -24.37
CA ASP A 169 3.64 -4.01 -25.68
C ASP A 169 2.56 -5.11 -25.57
N GLY A 170 2.81 -6.11 -24.72
CA GLY A 170 1.92 -7.25 -24.46
C GLY A 170 1.51 -8.02 -25.73
N PRO A 171 0.60 -9.00 -25.66
CA PRO A 171 0.03 -9.63 -26.85
C PRO A 171 -1.05 -8.71 -27.49
N PRO A 172 -1.07 -8.49 -28.83
CA PRO A 172 -0.30 -9.16 -29.89
C PRO A 172 1.01 -8.45 -30.30
N GLY A 173 1.47 -7.47 -29.52
CA GLY A 173 2.74 -6.76 -29.67
C GLY A 173 3.96 -7.66 -29.53
N PHE A 174 5.15 -7.05 -29.60
CA PHE A 174 6.40 -7.79 -29.47
C PHE A 174 6.74 -8.00 -28.01
N ILE A 175 6.58 -9.22 -27.53
CA ILE A 175 6.91 -9.54 -26.13
C ILE A 175 8.41 -9.81 -25.98
N GLY A 176 9.03 -9.08 -25.07
CA GLY A 176 10.45 -9.13 -24.74
C GLY A 176 10.93 -10.50 -24.20
N PRO A 177 12.25 -10.75 -24.26
CA PRO A 177 12.82 -12.00 -23.77
C PRO A 177 12.68 -12.11 -22.24
N GLY A 178 12.15 -13.23 -21.76
CA GLY A 178 11.93 -13.49 -20.33
C GLY A 178 10.46 -13.44 -19.92
N CYS A 179 9.61 -12.88 -20.77
CA CYS A 179 8.17 -12.83 -20.57
C CYS A 179 7.45 -13.99 -21.30
N GLN A 180 6.29 -14.36 -20.80
CA GLN A 180 5.43 -15.40 -21.37
C GLN A 180 4.74 -14.87 -22.64
N PRO A 181 5.00 -15.44 -23.83
CA PRO A 181 4.50 -14.89 -25.10
C PRO A 181 2.97 -14.87 -25.25
N GLU A 182 2.25 -15.67 -24.47
CA GLU A 182 0.80 -15.76 -24.55
C GLU A 182 0.09 -14.67 -23.75
N VAL A 183 0.75 -14.12 -22.72
CA VAL A 183 0.11 -13.24 -21.71
C VAL A 183 0.92 -11.99 -21.37
N GLY A 184 2.18 -11.88 -21.82
CA GLY A 184 3.06 -10.74 -21.50
C GLY A 184 3.65 -10.77 -20.08
N PHE A 185 3.33 -11.77 -19.25
CA PHE A 185 3.80 -11.86 -17.87
C PHE A 185 5.30 -12.19 -17.80
N CYS A 186 6.08 -11.29 -17.20
CA CYS A 186 7.53 -11.32 -17.10
C CYS A 186 8.05 -11.85 -15.76
N GLY A 187 7.17 -12.03 -14.77
CA GLY A 187 7.51 -12.53 -13.45
C GLY A 187 7.01 -11.63 -12.34
N GLN A 188 7.46 -11.89 -11.12
CA GLN A 188 7.04 -11.14 -9.94
C GLN A 188 8.23 -10.39 -9.34
N GLU A 189 7.99 -9.17 -8.86
CA GLU A 189 8.98 -8.34 -8.18
C GLU A 189 8.57 -8.10 -6.72
N THR A 190 9.52 -8.24 -5.80
CA THR A 190 9.40 -7.77 -4.41
C THR A 190 10.43 -6.66 -4.17
N ILE A 191 9.97 -5.47 -3.80
CA ILE A 191 10.79 -4.33 -3.37
C ILE A 191 10.66 -4.19 -1.86
N VAL A 192 11.79 -4.23 -1.16
CA VAL A 192 11.89 -4.01 0.29
C VAL A 192 12.60 -2.67 0.51
N ILE A 193 11.87 -1.72 1.08
CA ILE A 193 12.32 -0.35 1.31
C ILE A 193 12.62 -0.18 2.80
N GLU A 194 13.76 0.43 3.12
CA GLU A 194 14.10 0.84 4.48
C GLU A 194 13.11 1.92 4.94
N LYS A 195 12.23 1.55 5.87
CA LYS A 195 11.13 2.42 6.29
C LYS A 195 11.63 3.69 6.97
N ALA A 196 12.74 3.61 7.69
CA ALA A 196 13.31 4.76 8.38
C ALA A 196 13.75 5.87 7.38
N ASP A 197 14.28 5.48 6.22
CA ASP A 197 14.78 6.42 5.21
C ASP A 197 13.62 7.23 4.59
N VAL A 198 12.54 6.56 4.19
CA VAL A 198 11.38 7.21 3.57
C VAL A 198 10.55 8.03 4.56
N VAL A 199 10.46 7.61 5.82
CA VAL A 199 9.80 8.39 6.89
C VAL A 199 10.60 9.65 7.23
N ALA A 200 11.94 9.58 7.15
CA ALA A 200 12.81 10.73 7.32
C ALA A 200 12.84 11.66 6.10
N GLY A 201 12.26 11.25 4.96
CA GLY A 201 12.29 12.01 3.72
C GLY A 201 13.69 12.13 3.12
N LEU A 202 14.51 11.09 3.29
CA LEU A 202 15.86 11.09 2.71
C LEU A 202 15.78 10.99 1.19
N PRO A 203 16.63 11.72 0.44
CA PRO A 203 16.67 11.62 -1.02
C PRO A 203 17.31 10.31 -1.52
N ALA A 204 18.18 9.71 -0.71
CA ALA A 204 18.75 8.40 -0.95
C ALA A 204 18.09 7.42 0.01
N VAL A 205 17.45 6.39 -0.55
CA VAL A 205 16.69 5.38 0.20
C VAL A 205 17.36 4.03 0.01
N SER A 206 17.58 3.32 1.11
CA SER A 206 18.10 1.96 1.06
C SER A 206 16.99 1.01 0.61
N VAL A 207 17.25 0.26 -0.46
CA VAL A 207 16.28 -0.68 -1.05
C VAL A 207 16.94 -2.02 -1.37
N ASP A 208 16.17 -3.08 -1.28
CA ASP A 208 16.51 -4.42 -1.79
C ASP A 208 15.40 -4.83 -2.76
N ILE A 209 15.78 -5.23 -3.98
CA ILE A 209 14.85 -5.59 -5.05
C ILE A 209 15.13 -7.04 -5.46
N ALA A 210 14.08 -7.86 -5.44
CA ALA A 210 14.15 -9.26 -5.83
C ALA A 210 13.16 -9.54 -6.97
N TYR A 211 13.68 -10.13 -8.05
CA TYR A 211 12.93 -10.55 -9.23
C TYR A 211 12.78 -12.06 -9.28
N PHE A 212 11.60 -12.53 -9.65
CA PHE A 212 11.24 -13.95 -9.65
C PHE A 212 10.67 -14.36 -10.99
N ASP A 213 11.16 -15.49 -11.51
CA ASP A 213 10.75 -16.07 -12.80
C ASP A 213 9.24 -16.34 -12.83
N PRO A 214 8.55 -16.07 -13.97
CA PRO A 214 7.10 -16.22 -14.10
C PRO A 214 6.62 -17.67 -13.88
N ALA A 215 7.49 -18.67 -13.97
CA ALA A 215 7.14 -20.05 -13.64
C ALA A 215 7.08 -20.35 -12.13
N LEU A 216 7.59 -19.44 -11.27
CA LEU A 216 7.70 -19.69 -9.82
C LEU A 216 6.48 -19.22 -9.05
N ARG A 217 5.99 -18.01 -9.33
CA ARG A 217 4.88 -17.37 -8.62
C ARG A 217 4.37 -16.15 -9.37
N GLU A 218 3.16 -15.73 -9.02
CA GLU A 218 2.45 -14.54 -9.49
C GLU A 218 1.69 -13.95 -8.31
N THR A 219 1.40 -12.66 -8.34
CA THR A 219 0.59 -11.91 -7.40
C THR A 219 0.88 -12.21 -5.92
N VAL A 220 2.06 -11.79 -5.48
CA VAL A 220 2.44 -11.81 -4.06
C VAL A 220 1.73 -10.67 -3.32
N ARG A 221 1.31 -10.90 -2.08
CA ARG A 221 0.70 -9.88 -1.20
C ARG A 221 1.46 -9.71 0.11
N PRO A 222 2.21 -8.60 0.28
CA PRO A 222 2.81 -8.24 1.55
C PRO A 222 1.71 -7.91 2.55
N ALA A 223 1.81 -8.44 3.76
CA ALA A 223 0.85 -8.16 4.81
C ALA A 223 1.03 -6.74 5.39
N HIS A 224 -0.06 -6.00 5.54
CA HIS A 224 -0.07 -4.81 6.40
C HIS A 224 -0.06 -5.24 7.87
N SER A 225 1.04 -4.98 8.58
CA SER A 225 1.14 -5.28 10.00
C SER A 225 0.39 -4.25 10.87
N LEU A 226 -0.57 -4.74 11.65
CA LEU A 226 -1.38 -3.94 12.59
C LEU A 226 -0.92 -4.07 14.06
N SER A 227 0.21 -4.73 14.28
CA SER A 227 0.91 -4.86 15.57
C SER A 227 2.42 -4.89 15.34
N PRO A 228 3.27 -4.61 16.33
CA PRO A 228 4.70 -4.56 16.10
C PRO A 228 5.29 -5.90 15.64
N ILE A 229 6.02 -5.87 14.51
CA ILE A 229 6.85 -6.97 13.99
C ILE A 229 7.90 -6.36 13.06
N ASN A 230 9.07 -6.97 12.94
CA ASN A 230 10.10 -6.55 11.98
C ASN A 230 9.99 -7.37 10.68
N ASP A 231 9.72 -8.66 10.82
CA ASP A 231 9.62 -9.57 9.70
C ASP A 231 8.36 -9.31 8.89
N GLN A 232 8.52 -9.19 7.57
CA GLN A 232 7.42 -8.96 6.64
C GLN A 232 6.92 -10.33 6.14
N TYR A 233 5.67 -10.65 6.42
CA TYR A 233 5.01 -11.81 5.84
C TYR A 233 4.39 -11.45 4.49
N LEU A 234 4.45 -12.37 3.54
CA LEU A 234 3.76 -12.26 2.26
C LEU A 234 3.06 -13.57 1.93
N VAL A 235 2.06 -13.53 1.07
CA VAL A 235 1.29 -14.70 0.63
C VAL A 235 1.10 -14.71 -0.88
N THR A 236 1.05 -15.90 -1.47
CA THR A 236 0.75 -16.12 -2.88
C THR A 236 0.07 -17.47 -3.04
N PHE A 237 -0.94 -17.55 -3.92
CA PHE A 237 -1.50 -18.83 -4.31
C PHE A 237 -0.58 -19.52 -5.32
N SER A 238 -0.62 -20.85 -5.35
CA SER A 238 0.14 -21.61 -6.35
C SER A 238 -0.53 -21.53 -7.72
N THR A 239 0.27 -21.36 -8.76
CA THR A 239 -0.18 -21.40 -10.16
C THR A 239 -0.35 -22.82 -10.70
N SER A 240 0.16 -23.83 -9.97
CA SER A 240 0.21 -25.23 -10.41
C SER A 240 -0.62 -26.18 -9.54
N ALA A 241 -1.08 -25.73 -8.36
CA ALA A 241 -1.91 -26.51 -7.46
C ALA A 241 -2.99 -25.62 -6.81
N PRO A 242 -4.28 -25.81 -7.12
CA PRO A 242 -5.34 -24.92 -6.64
C PRO A 242 -5.55 -25.00 -5.13
N ASP A 243 -5.13 -26.07 -4.46
CA ASP A 243 -5.26 -26.27 -3.02
C ASP A 243 -4.00 -25.86 -2.22
N LEU A 244 -3.09 -25.09 -2.83
CA LEU A 244 -1.83 -24.70 -2.22
C LEU A 244 -1.65 -23.20 -2.09
N LEU A 245 -1.43 -22.75 -0.85
CA LEU A 245 -1.00 -21.40 -0.49
C LEU A 245 0.46 -21.40 -0.05
N THR A 246 1.28 -20.52 -0.61
CA THR A 246 2.66 -20.30 -0.16
C THR A 246 2.72 -19.05 0.72
N MET A 247 3.24 -19.23 1.93
CA MET A 247 3.57 -18.13 2.83
C MET A 247 5.07 -17.86 2.77
N LEU A 248 5.42 -16.62 2.46
CA LEU A 248 6.76 -16.09 2.35
C LEU A 248 7.09 -15.23 3.58
N ARG A 249 8.39 -15.05 3.84
CA ARG A 249 8.89 -14.19 4.91
C ARG A 249 10.13 -13.46 4.44
N VAL A 250 10.16 -12.16 4.71
CA VAL A 250 11.32 -11.28 4.53
C VAL A 250 11.88 -10.91 5.89
N THR A 251 13.17 -11.14 6.08
CA THR A 251 13.94 -10.78 7.28
C THR A 251 15.10 -9.84 6.93
N GLY A 252 15.73 -9.23 7.94
CA GLY A 252 16.82 -8.26 7.73
C GLY A 252 16.29 -6.86 7.39
N THR A 253 17.15 -5.92 7.00
CA THR A 253 16.77 -4.60 6.49
C THR A 253 17.70 -4.19 5.33
N PRO A 254 17.24 -3.34 4.39
CA PRO A 254 18.09 -2.87 3.30
C PRO A 254 19.31 -2.09 3.78
N SER A 255 19.17 -1.26 4.82
CA SER A 255 20.29 -0.48 5.39
C SER A 255 21.42 -1.34 5.96
N GLU A 256 21.10 -2.54 6.45
CA GLU A 256 22.08 -3.51 6.94
C GLU A 256 22.63 -4.43 5.82
N GLY A 257 22.05 -4.40 4.62
CA GLY A 257 22.45 -5.25 3.50
C GLY A 257 22.26 -6.75 3.76
N ASN A 258 21.27 -7.12 4.58
CA ASN A 258 21.02 -8.49 5.02
C ASN A 258 19.59 -8.97 4.75
N VAL A 259 18.89 -8.32 3.82
CA VAL A 259 17.53 -8.72 3.41
C VAL A 259 17.56 -10.16 2.89
N THR A 260 16.62 -10.97 3.36
CA THR A 260 16.44 -12.35 2.89
C THR A 260 14.98 -12.65 2.76
N GLU A 261 14.54 -13.03 1.56
CA GLU A 261 13.22 -13.58 1.31
C GLU A 261 13.28 -15.10 1.18
N PHE A 262 12.38 -15.83 1.84
CA PHE A 262 12.28 -17.29 1.73
C PHE A 262 10.86 -17.81 1.95
N ILE A 263 10.60 -19.03 1.47
CA ILE A 263 9.35 -19.77 1.74
C ILE A 263 9.32 -20.17 3.23
N ALA A 264 8.40 -19.58 3.97
CA ALA A 264 8.16 -19.91 5.37
C ALA A 264 7.33 -21.20 5.51
N ALA A 265 6.32 -21.38 4.65
CA ALA A 265 5.52 -22.60 4.59
C ALA A 265 4.75 -22.73 3.27
N ASN A 266 4.44 -23.97 2.92
CA ASN A 266 3.45 -24.33 1.91
C ASN A 266 2.27 -24.99 2.64
N LEU A 267 1.08 -24.43 2.47
CA LEU A 267 -0.09 -24.71 3.28
C LEU A 267 -1.22 -25.23 2.39
N THR A 268 -1.84 -26.34 2.81
CA THR A 268 -3.04 -26.87 2.14
C THR A 268 -4.26 -26.06 2.55
N ILE A 269 -5.02 -25.61 1.57
CA ILE A 269 -6.23 -24.80 1.70
C ILE A 269 -7.39 -25.43 0.90
N LEU A 270 -8.59 -24.87 1.00
CA LEU A 270 -9.66 -25.14 0.04
C LEU A 270 -9.21 -24.73 -1.38
N PRO A 271 -9.70 -25.42 -2.43
CA PRO A 271 -9.33 -25.10 -3.80
C PRO A 271 -9.62 -23.64 -4.17
N GLN A 272 -8.58 -22.94 -4.60
CA GLN A 272 -8.57 -21.57 -5.07
C GLN A 272 -8.67 -21.57 -6.61
N GLU A 273 -9.88 -21.87 -7.08
CA GLU A 273 -10.21 -21.96 -8.50
C GLU A 273 -10.68 -20.60 -9.04
N VAL A 274 -10.45 -20.34 -10.33
CA VAL A 274 -10.85 -19.10 -11.01
C VAL A 274 -12.38 -18.91 -10.89
N PRO A 275 -12.87 -17.81 -10.30
CA PRO A 275 -14.30 -17.56 -10.15
C PRO A 275 -14.95 -17.36 -11.53
N PRO A 276 -16.20 -17.82 -11.73
CA PRO A 276 -16.95 -17.46 -12.93
C PRO A 276 -17.33 -15.96 -12.90
N PRO A 277 -17.54 -15.32 -14.07
CA PRO A 277 -18.24 -14.06 -14.14
C PRO A 277 -19.61 -14.12 -13.45
N SER A 278 -20.08 -12.97 -13.01
CA SER A 278 -21.32 -12.80 -12.27
C SER A 278 -22.41 -12.10 -13.10
N ILE A 279 -23.64 -12.12 -12.60
CA ILE A 279 -24.82 -11.56 -13.27
C ILE A 279 -25.55 -10.58 -12.37
N THR A 280 -26.05 -9.51 -12.96
CA THR A 280 -26.89 -8.50 -12.31
C THR A 280 -28.27 -8.39 -12.97
N ALA A 281 -29.18 -7.65 -12.34
CA ALA A 281 -30.48 -7.35 -12.92
C ALA A 281 -30.29 -6.51 -14.18
N GLY A 282 -30.89 -6.94 -15.29
CA GLY A 282 -30.78 -6.25 -16.58
C GLY A 282 -29.88 -7.00 -17.59
N ASP A 283 -29.06 -7.94 -17.14
CA ASP A 283 -28.10 -8.69 -17.98
C ASP A 283 -28.76 -9.84 -18.75
N ALA A 284 -29.84 -9.58 -19.48
CA ALA A 284 -30.59 -10.62 -20.18
C ALA A 284 -29.75 -11.42 -21.21
N ASP A 285 -28.62 -10.85 -21.65
CA ASP A 285 -27.69 -11.44 -22.62
C ASP A 285 -26.38 -11.95 -21.99
N CYS A 286 -26.23 -11.95 -20.65
CA CYS A 286 -25.04 -12.53 -20.02
C CYS A 286 -25.03 -14.06 -20.19
N ILE A 287 -24.02 -14.56 -20.91
CA ILE A 287 -23.73 -15.98 -21.03
C ILE A 287 -22.43 -16.25 -20.28
N ILE A 288 -22.52 -16.90 -19.13
CA ILE A 288 -21.35 -17.31 -18.34
C ILE A 288 -20.66 -18.46 -19.08
N PHE A 289 -19.60 -18.15 -19.83
CA PHE A 289 -18.69 -19.15 -20.38
C PHE A 289 -17.61 -19.51 -19.35
N THR A 290 -17.09 -20.74 -19.41
CA THR A 290 -15.99 -21.22 -18.56
C THR A 290 -14.61 -20.79 -19.07
N GLU A 291 -14.55 -19.97 -20.11
CA GLU A 291 -13.34 -19.54 -20.82
C GLU A 291 -13.38 -18.01 -21.01
N ASN A 292 -12.40 -17.31 -20.43
CA ASN A 292 -12.28 -15.85 -20.28
C ASN A 292 -12.11 -15.09 -21.61
N LEU A 293 -13.07 -15.18 -22.54
CA LEU A 293 -12.99 -14.50 -23.84
C LEU A 293 -13.97 -13.30 -23.92
N GLY A 294 -13.59 -12.16 -23.33
CA GLY A 294 -14.23 -10.83 -23.49
C GLY A 294 -15.69 -10.73 -23.01
N PRO A 295 -16.27 -9.54 -22.76
CA PRO A 295 -17.58 -9.46 -22.12
C PRO A 295 -18.75 -9.70 -23.11
N PRO A 296 -19.54 -10.79 -22.97
CA PRO A 296 -20.99 -10.62 -22.83
C PRO A 296 -21.26 -9.73 -21.60
N PRO A 297 -22.47 -9.16 -21.39
CA PRO A 297 -22.75 -8.13 -20.36
C PRO A 297 -22.69 -8.65 -18.90
N CYS A 298 -21.84 -9.62 -18.60
CA CYS A 298 -21.61 -10.17 -17.27
C CYS A 298 -20.59 -9.31 -16.52
N ILE A 299 -20.82 -9.11 -15.22
CA ILE A 299 -19.88 -8.43 -14.33
C ILE A 299 -18.73 -9.38 -13.98
N GLU A 300 -17.49 -8.99 -14.28
CA GLU A 300 -16.29 -9.76 -13.97
C GLU A 300 -16.09 -9.97 -12.44
N SER A 301 -15.68 -11.19 -12.08
CA SER A 301 -15.29 -11.58 -10.70
C SER A 301 -13.76 -11.65 -10.51
N SER A 302 -13.01 -11.25 -11.55
CA SER A 302 -11.57 -11.37 -11.74
C SER A 302 -11.10 -12.83 -11.70
N ASP A 303 -9.90 -13.07 -11.18
CA ASP A 303 -9.27 -14.38 -11.16
C ASP A 303 -9.03 -14.91 -9.74
N ARG A 304 -8.06 -15.83 -9.61
CA ARG A 304 -7.74 -16.54 -8.37
C ARG A 304 -6.70 -15.84 -7.50
N ARG A 305 -6.27 -14.62 -7.83
CA ARG A 305 -5.19 -13.91 -7.15
C ARG A 305 -5.55 -13.50 -5.72
N ALA A 306 -4.54 -13.42 -4.86
CA ALA A 306 -4.71 -12.83 -3.54
C ALA A 306 -4.91 -11.32 -3.70
N LEU A 307 -5.86 -10.73 -2.96
CA LEU A 307 -6.18 -9.31 -3.09
C LEU A 307 -5.43 -8.48 -2.05
N GLU A 308 -5.44 -8.94 -0.80
CA GLU A 308 -4.69 -8.31 0.27
C GLU A 308 -4.37 -9.29 1.41
N ALA A 309 -3.42 -8.89 2.25
CA ALA A 309 -3.08 -9.61 3.48
C ALA A 309 -2.90 -8.63 4.64
N ILE A 310 -3.28 -9.06 5.84
CA ILE A 310 -3.10 -8.31 7.08
C ILE A 310 -2.46 -9.20 8.11
N TRP A 311 -1.65 -8.62 9.00
CA TRP A 311 -1.07 -9.36 10.11
C TRP A 311 -1.35 -8.65 11.44
N ARG A 312 -1.76 -9.41 12.45
CA ARG A 312 -1.90 -8.93 13.83
C ARG A 312 -1.66 -10.06 14.83
N ASN A 313 -0.78 -9.84 15.80
CA ASN A 313 -0.56 -10.73 16.96
C ASN A 313 -0.46 -12.22 16.56
N ASP A 314 0.46 -12.52 15.65
CA ASP A 314 0.71 -13.87 15.10
C ASP A 314 -0.41 -14.48 14.25
N ARG A 315 -1.35 -13.65 13.79
CA ARG A 315 -2.45 -14.05 12.90
C ARG A 315 -2.35 -13.28 11.60
N LEU A 316 -2.26 -14.00 10.49
CA LEU A 316 -2.33 -13.42 9.15
C LEU A 316 -3.69 -13.74 8.55
N TRP A 317 -4.41 -12.73 8.06
CA TRP A 317 -5.62 -12.93 7.26
C TRP A 317 -5.37 -12.51 5.82
N LEU A 318 -5.93 -13.24 4.86
CA LEU A 318 -5.95 -12.86 3.44
C LEU A 318 -7.32 -13.14 2.81
N GLY A 319 -7.62 -12.41 1.73
CA GLY A 319 -8.86 -12.51 0.97
C GLY A 319 -8.62 -12.70 -0.53
N ALA A 320 -9.50 -13.46 -1.17
CA ALA A 320 -9.53 -13.66 -2.62
C ALA A 320 -10.95 -13.95 -3.13
N SER A 321 -11.19 -13.71 -4.42
CA SER A 321 -12.35 -14.27 -5.12
C SER A 321 -12.05 -15.72 -5.51
N ALA A 322 -13.05 -16.62 -5.46
CA ALA A 322 -12.87 -18.01 -5.84
C ALA A 322 -14.16 -18.62 -6.39
N ALA A 323 -14.05 -19.62 -7.28
CA ALA A 323 -15.20 -20.43 -7.65
C ALA A 323 -15.64 -21.32 -6.48
N CYS A 324 -16.93 -21.33 -6.17
CA CYS A 324 -17.50 -22.29 -5.23
C CYS A 324 -18.90 -22.75 -5.64
N LEU A 325 -19.33 -23.89 -5.13
CA LEU A 325 -20.73 -24.35 -5.24
C LEU A 325 -21.40 -24.18 -3.87
N PRO A 326 -22.14 -23.08 -3.63
CA PRO A 326 -22.79 -22.86 -2.35
C PRO A 326 -23.71 -24.02 -1.96
N PRO A 327 -23.79 -24.41 -0.67
CA PRO A 327 -24.69 -25.47 -0.24
C PRO A 327 -26.15 -25.20 -0.63
N GLY A 328 -26.73 -26.10 -1.43
CA GLY A 328 -28.11 -25.98 -1.91
C GLY A 328 -28.25 -25.22 -3.24
N ASP A 329 -27.15 -24.83 -3.89
CA ASP A 329 -27.12 -24.34 -5.26
C ASP A 329 -26.80 -25.48 -6.25
N GLU A 330 -27.15 -25.27 -7.52
CA GLU A 330 -26.83 -26.14 -8.65
C GLU A 330 -25.80 -25.51 -9.61
N THR A 331 -25.46 -24.23 -9.39
CA THR A 331 -24.56 -23.45 -10.23
C THR A 331 -23.32 -23.02 -9.44
N THR A 332 -22.14 -23.18 -10.04
CA THR A 332 -20.91 -22.59 -9.51
C THR A 332 -21.02 -21.07 -9.51
N ARG A 333 -20.69 -20.44 -8.38
CA ARG A 333 -20.72 -18.98 -8.17
C ARG A 333 -19.31 -18.45 -7.93
N SER A 334 -19.18 -17.15 -8.06
CA SER A 334 -18.07 -16.43 -7.43
C SER A 334 -18.35 -16.28 -5.94
N CYS A 335 -17.35 -16.58 -5.11
CA CYS A 335 -17.42 -16.62 -3.66
C CYS A 335 -16.23 -15.88 -3.05
N ALA A 336 -16.39 -15.38 -1.83
CA ALA A 336 -15.30 -14.78 -1.07
C ALA A 336 -14.54 -15.86 -0.30
N HIS A 337 -13.26 -16.03 -0.59
CA HIS A 337 -12.37 -16.97 0.10
C HIS A 337 -11.51 -16.21 1.12
N LEU A 338 -11.68 -16.52 2.40
CA LEU A 338 -11.01 -15.87 3.52
C LEU A 338 -10.19 -16.88 4.30
N ILE A 339 -8.89 -16.67 4.41
CA ILE A 339 -7.98 -17.62 5.05
C ILE A 339 -7.30 -16.93 6.22
N GLU A 340 -7.24 -17.61 7.36
CA GLU A 340 -6.47 -17.19 8.53
C GLU A 340 -5.33 -18.18 8.79
N LEU A 341 -4.12 -17.64 8.88
CA LEU A 341 -2.91 -18.38 9.19
C LEU A 341 -2.41 -18.03 10.59
N ASN A 342 -1.88 -19.02 11.28
CA ASN A 342 -1.04 -18.84 12.46
C ASN A 342 0.40 -18.65 12.01
N THR A 343 1.06 -17.60 12.50
CA THR A 343 2.49 -17.35 12.26
C THR A 343 3.35 -17.58 13.50
N SER A 344 2.74 -17.88 14.66
CA SER A 344 3.49 -18.25 15.87
C SER A 344 4.00 -19.69 15.74
N GLY A 345 5.33 -19.84 15.77
CA GLY A 345 5.98 -21.14 15.64
C GLY A 345 5.95 -21.64 14.20
N ALA A 346 5.52 -22.89 13.99
CA ALA A 346 5.36 -23.45 12.65
C ALA A 346 4.07 -22.90 12.01
N PRO A 347 4.15 -22.30 10.81
CA PRO A 347 2.96 -21.75 10.17
C PRO A 347 1.91 -22.82 9.87
N SER A 348 0.64 -22.47 10.03
CA SER A 348 -0.49 -23.39 9.82
C SER A 348 -1.78 -22.64 9.50
N VAL A 349 -2.68 -23.29 8.77
CA VAL A 349 -4.04 -22.78 8.53
C VAL A 349 -4.86 -22.93 9.80
N VAL A 350 -5.48 -21.85 10.25
CA VAL A 350 -6.37 -21.84 11.43
C VAL A 350 -7.83 -21.92 11.02
N GLN A 351 -8.20 -21.17 9.99
CA GLN A 351 -9.50 -21.29 9.35
C GLN A 351 -9.40 -20.89 7.89
N ASP A 352 -10.34 -21.43 7.13
CA ASP A 352 -10.40 -21.42 5.70
C ASP A 352 -11.89 -21.38 5.33
N ILE A 353 -12.36 -20.18 5.00
CA ILE A 353 -13.79 -19.86 4.84
C ILE A 353 -14.04 -19.60 3.37
N MET A 354 -14.88 -20.44 2.77
CA MET A 354 -15.49 -20.20 1.46
C MET A 354 -16.91 -19.64 1.66
N TYR A 355 -17.07 -18.33 1.50
CA TYR A 355 -18.35 -17.64 1.72
C TYR A 355 -19.13 -17.46 0.42
N GLY A 356 -20.29 -18.11 0.34
CA GLY A 356 -21.23 -17.99 -0.77
C GLY A 356 -22.64 -18.41 -0.34
N ALA A 357 -23.64 -18.03 -1.13
CA ALA A 357 -25.04 -18.36 -0.88
C ALA A 357 -25.77 -18.71 -2.18
N PRO A 358 -26.77 -19.60 -2.17
CA PRO A 358 -27.50 -19.97 -3.37
C PRO A 358 -28.04 -18.76 -4.14
N GLY A 359 -27.75 -18.70 -5.44
CA GLY A 359 -28.20 -17.63 -6.33
C GLY A 359 -27.44 -16.30 -6.20
N ASN A 360 -26.42 -16.22 -5.35
CA ASN A 360 -25.67 -14.98 -5.10
C ASN A 360 -24.19 -15.15 -5.47
N TYR A 361 -23.58 -14.06 -5.93
CA TYR A 361 -22.16 -13.97 -6.23
C TYR A 361 -21.51 -12.97 -5.27
N TYR A 362 -20.35 -13.34 -4.72
CA TYR A 362 -19.56 -12.49 -3.84
C TYR A 362 -18.13 -12.43 -4.35
N SER A 363 -17.58 -11.23 -4.50
CA SER A 363 -16.25 -11.03 -5.08
C SER A 363 -15.51 -9.88 -4.41
N PHE A 364 -14.21 -9.82 -4.66
CA PHE A 364 -13.33 -8.74 -4.22
C PHE A 364 -13.36 -8.49 -2.71
N PRO A 365 -13.25 -9.54 -1.85
CA PRO A 365 -13.28 -9.33 -0.41
C PRO A 365 -12.11 -8.46 0.03
N ALA A 366 -12.41 -7.32 0.65
CA ALA A 366 -11.45 -6.57 1.43
C ALA A 366 -11.75 -6.74 2.92
N LEU A 367 -10.71 -6.95 3.72
CA LEU A 367 -10.82 -7.37 5.11
C LEU A 367 -9.91 -6.56 6.04
N ARG A 368 -10.35 -6.44 7.29
CA ARG A 368 -9.54 -5.91 8.38
C ARG A 368 -9.94 -6.54 9.69
N THR A 369 -9.01 -6.59 10.64
CA THR A 369 -9.36 -6.90 12.04
C THR A 369 -9.42 -5.63 12.87
N ASP A 370 -10.30 -5.61 13.87
CA ASP A 370 -10.23 -4.65 14.96
C ASP A 370 -9.27 -5.12 16.07
N ALA A 371 -8.94 -4.25 17.03
CA ALA A 371 -7.99 -4.57 18.10
C ALA A 371 -8.46 -5.69 19.05
N ALA A 372 -9.73 -6.11 18.98
CA ALA A 372 -10.24 -7.29 19.68
C ALA A 372 -10.10 -8.59 18.85
N GLY A 373 -9.58 -8.49 17.62
CA GLY A 373 -9.41 -9.61 16.70
C GLY A 373 -10.69 -10.00 15.95
N ASN A 374 -11.73 -9.16 15.97
CA ASN A 374 -12.93 -9.40 15.17
C ASN A 374 -12.62 -9.05 13.71
N LEU A 375 -13.11 -9.87 12.78
CA LEU A 375 -12.92 -9.71 11.36
C LEU A 375 -14.10 -8.95 10.76
N TYR A 376 -13.80 -7.97 9.91
CA TYR A 376 -14.73 -7.19 9.11
C TYR A 376 -14.37 -7.42 7.65
N VAL A 377 -15.38 -7.59 6.81
CA VAL A 377 -15.19 -7.87 5.38
C VAL A 377 -16.21 -7.05 4.59
N VAL A 378 -15.75 -6.33 3.58
CA VAL A 378 -16.60 -5.74 2.54
C VAL A 378 -16.46 -6.58 1.26
N VAL A 379 -17.55 -6.76 0.54
CA VAL A 379 -17.63 -7.58 -0.68
C VAL A 379 -18.48 -6.88 -1.73
N ALA A 380 -18.12 -7.06 -2.99
CA ALA A 380 -19.03 -6.85 -4.11
C ALA A 380 -20.07 -7.98 -4.11
N HIS A 381 -21.33 -7.64 -4.37
CA HIS A 381 -22.43 -8.59 -4.40
C HIS A 381 -23.31 -8.37 -5.62
N THR A 382 -23.56 -9.45 -6.36
CA THR A 382 -24.42 -9.44 -7.55
C THR A 382 -25.34 -10.66 -7.54
N ASN A 383 -26.51 -10.51 -8.15
CA ASN A 383 -27.42 -11.60 -8.48
C ASN A 383 -28.40 -11.12 -9.58
N PRO A 384 -29.12 -12.04 -10.28
CA PRO A 384 -29.98 -11.63 -11.41
C PRO A 384 -31.22 -10.79 -11.05
N SER A 385 -31.44 -10.46 -9.77
CA SER A 385 -32.59 -9.68 -9.30
C SER A 385 -32.22 -8.32 -8.68
N ILE A 386 -30.94 -7.97 -8.62
CA ILE A 386 -30.45 -6.71 -8.07
C ILE A 386 -29.44 -6.08 -9.02
N PHE A 387 -29.32 -4.75 -8.98
CA PHE A 387 -28.14 -4.06 -9.49
C PHE A 387 -26.94 -4.33 -8.58
N ALA A 388 -25.73 -4.31 -9.14
CA ALA A 388 -24.52 -4.63 -8.41
C ALA A 388 -24.33 -3.69 -7.20
N GLU A 389 -24.12 -4.29 -6.03
CA GLU A 389 -24.20 -3.62 -4.74
C GLU A 389 -23.01 -3.98 -3.84
N ALA A 390 -22.76 -3.13 -2.84
CA ALA A 390 -21.78 -3.40 -1.80
C ALA A 390 -22.44 -4.00 -0.56
N ARG A 391 -21.81 -5.01 0.05
CA ARG A 391 -22.24 -5.59 1.32
C ARG A 391 -21.09 -5.76 2.30
N VAL A 392 -21.44 -5.83 3.58
CA VAL A 392 -20.49 -6.07 4.67
C VAL A 392 -20.87 -7.32 5.44
N THR A 393 -19.87 -8.08 5.86
CA THR A 393 -20.00 -9.25 6.73
C THR A 393 -18.79 -9.31 7.67
N GLY A 394 -18.69 -10.36 8.48
CA GLY A 394 -17.59 -10.54 9.39
C GLY A 394 -17.85 -11.64 10.40
N ARG A 395 -16.96 -11.71 11.40
CA ARG A 395 -17.06 -12.63 12.53
C ARG A 395 -16.37 -12.06 13.75
N LEU A 396 -16.86 -12.39 14.94
CA LEU A 396 -16.14 -12.10 16.18
C LEU A 396 -15.00 -13.08 16.37
N ALA A 397 -13.95 -12.66 17.09
CA ALA A 397 -12.80 -13.50 17.38
C ALA A 397 -13.19 -14.83 18.06
N GLY A 398 -14.23 -14.80 18.90
CA GLY A 398 -14.73 -15.95 19.65
C GLY A 398 -15.78 -16.80 18.94
N ASP A 399 -16.17 -16.46 17.70
CA ASP A 399 -17.10 -17.29 16.94
C ASP A 399 -16.41 -18.62 16.53
N PRO A 400 -17.17 -19.71 16.28
CA PRO A 400 -16.59 -20.98 15.83
C PRO A 400 -15.71 -20.78 14.58
N PRO A 401 -14.58 -21.50 14.45
CA PRO A 401 -13.76 -21.47 13.23
C PRO A 401 -14.57 -21.86 12.00
N ASN A 402 -14.18 -21.35 10.83
CA ASN A 402 -14.83 -21.61 9.54
C ASN A 402 -16.31 -21.15 9.50
N THR A 403 -16.63 -20.07 10.20
CA THR A 403 -17.96 -19.44 10.16
C THR A 403 -17.83 -17.94 9.92
N LEU A 404 -18.78 -17.40 9.15
CA LEU A 404 -18.93 -15.98 8.85
C LEU A 404 -20.43 -15.63 8.97
N ALA A 405 -20.75 -14.41 9.39
CA ALA A 405 -22.13 -13.96 9.51
C ALA A 405 -22.82 -13.82 8.15
N ASP A 406 -24.16 -13.75 8.16
CA ASP A 406 -24.91 -13.25 7.01
C ASP A 406 -24.49 -11.80 6.71
N SER A 407 -24.47 -11.43 5.43
CA SER A 407 -24.07 -10.08 5.02
C SER A 407 -25.20 -9.06 5.22
N ALA A 408 -24.82 -7.81 5.51
CA ALA A 408 -25.69 -6.65 5.54
C ALA A 408 -25.45 -5.77 4.31
N LEU A 409 -26.51 -5.15 3.81
CA LEU A 409 -26.43 -4.18 2.71
C LEU A 409 -25.66 -2.94 3.18
N LEU A 410 -24.57 -2.60 2.47
CA LEU A 410 -23.85 -1.34 2.64
C LEU A 410 -24.44 -0.28 1.71
N ARG A 411 -24.53 -0.58 0.41
CA ARG A 411 -25.11 0.31 -0.60
C ARG A 411 -25.67 -0.49 -1.77
N ALA A 412 -26.94 -0.28 -2.10
CA ALA A 412 -27.58 -0.87 -3.28
C ALA A 412 -27.14 -0.16 -4.57
N GLY A 413 -27.05 -0.93 -5.66
CA GLY A 413 -26.87 -0.37 -7.01
C GLY A 413 -28.12 0.33 -7.53
N GLU A 414 -27.91 1.17 -8.54
CA GLU A 414 -28.90 2.11 -9.11
C GLU A 414 -29.26 1.77 -10.55
N VAL A 415 -28.28 1.28 -11.31
CA VAL A 415 -28.36 0.99 -12.75
C VAL A 415 -27.78 -0.38 -13.11
N VAL A 416 -28.05 -0.82 -14.33
CA VAL A 416 -27.38 -1.98 -14.94
C VAL A 416 -25.94 -1.60 -15.22
N HIS A 417 -24.98 -2.44 -14.86
CA HIS A 417 -23.58 -2.24 -15.22
C HIS A 417 -23.23 -3.07 -16.45
N ASP A 418 -22.97 -2.43 -17.59
CA ASP A 418 -22.87 -3.11 -18.89
C ASP A 418 -21.44 -3.18 -19.48
N SER A 419 -20.42 -2.64 -18.81
CA SER A 419 -19.03 -2.63 -19.30
C SER A 419 -18.28 -3.95 -19.13
N GLY A 420 -18.77 -4.83 -18.26
CA GLY A 420 -18.13 -6.09 -17.89
C GLY A 420 -16.95 -5.98 -16.92
N ARG A 421 -16.17 -4.88 -16.95
CA ARG A 421 -15.13 -4.59 -15.95
C ARG A 421 -15.73 -3.92 -14.73
N TRP A 422 -15.54 -4.52 -13.55
CA TRP A 422 -16.13 -4.06 -12.29
C TRP A 422 -15.11 -3.34 -11.41
N GLY A 423 -14.31 -4.10 -10.65
CA GLY A 423 -13.23 -3.56 -9.83
C GLY A 423 -12.28 -4.66 -9.40
N ASP A 424 -10.98 -4.42 -9.42
CA ASP A 424 -10.00 -5.46 -9.11
C ASP A 424 -9.83 -5.67 -7.60
N TYR A 425 -10.10 -4.65 -6.79
CA TYR A 425 -10.02 -4.72 -5.32
C TYR A 425 -10.95 -3.71 -4.65
N LEU A 426 -11.22 -3.97 -3.37
CA LEU A 426 -11.88 -3.05 -2.43
C LEU A 426 -10.90 -2.65 -1.31
N GLY A 427 -11.36 -1.81 -0.38
CA GLY A 427 -10.54 -1.33 0.73
C GLY A 427 -11.20 -1.46 2.10
N ALA A 428 -10.39 -1.74 3.11
CA ALA A 428 -10.79 -1.73 4.51
C ALA A 428 -9.62 -1.28 5.39
N ALA A 429 -9.84 -0.45 6.39
CA ALA A 429 -8.78 0.02 7.30
C ALA A 429 -9.28 0.15 8.74
N VAL A 430 -8.44 -0.18 9.71
CA VAL A 430 -8.77 -0.02 11.13
C VAL A 430 -8.54 1.43 11.52
N ASP A 431 -9.46 2.01 12.30
CA ASP A 431 -9.30 3.37 12.80
C ASP A 431 -8.24 3.40 13.92
N PRO A 432 -7.11 4.12 13.77
CA PRO A 432 -6.08 4.16 14.80
C PRO A 432 -6.53 4.90 16.07
N SER A 433 -7.53 5.80 15.97
CA SER A 433 -8.08 6.56 17.09
C SER A 433 -9.23 5.82 17.80
N GLN A 434 -9.91 4.94 17.08
CA GLN A 434 -11.01 4.11 17.56
C GLN A 434 -10.74 2.65 17.16
N PRO A 435 -9.82 1.93 17.82
CA PRO A 435 -9.28 0.66 17.34
C PRO A 435 -10.28 -0.51 17.34
N LEU A 436 -11.52 -0.29 17.78
CA LEU A 436 -12.67 -1.22 17.65
C LEU A 436 -13.53 -0.92 16.40
N CYS A 437 -13.15 0.07 15.61
CA CYS A 437 -13.83 0.51 14.41
C CYS A 437 -12.99 0.19 13.17
N VAL A 438 -13.66 -0.34 12.16
CA VAL A 438 -13.08 -0.59 10.83
C VAL A 438 -13.86 0.21 9.81
N TRP A 439 -13.16 0.98 9.01
CA TRP A 439 -13.71 1.66 7.84
C TRP A 439 -13.59 0.78 6.62
N VAL A 440 -14.58 0.82 5.74
CA VAL A 440 -14.62 0.07 4.48
C VAL A 440 -15.05 0.97 3.34
N VAL A 441 -14.59 0.65 2.13
CA VAL A 441 -15.06 1.21 0.86
C VAL A 441 -15.54 0.05 0.01
N GLY A 442 -16.79 0.13 -0.42
CA GLY A 442 -17.40 -0.85 -1.33
C GLY A 442 -17.88 -0.17 -2.60
N GLN A 443 -17.80 -0.88 -3.72
CA GLN A 443 -18.29 -0.42 -5.02
C GLN A 443 -19.76 -0.78 -5.24
N PHE A 444 -20.53 0.09 -5.87
CA PHE A 444 -21.90 -0.16 -6.31
C PHE A 444 -22.13 0.44 -7.71
N ALA A 445 -23.15 -0.05 -8.41
CA ALA A 445 -23.48 0.43 -9.74
C ALA A 445 -24.20 1.78 -9.59
N LYS A 446 -23.60 2.86 -10.07
CA LYS A 446 -24.11 4.23 -9.91
C LYS A 446 -24.47 4.78 -11.28
N ASP A 447 -25.56 5.52 -11.38
CA ASP A 447 -25.92 6.23 -12.63
C ASP A 447 -24.94 7.39 -12.85
N THR A 448 -23.92 7.18 -13.69
CA THR A 448 -22.88 8.20 -13.99
C THR A 448 -22.87 8.52 -15.48
N GLU A 449 -22.16 9.56 -15.92
CA GLU A 449 -22.05 9.85 -17.35
C GLU A 449 -21.22 8.80 -18.12
N GLY A 450 -20.32 8.10 -17.41
CA GLY A 450 -19.36 7.17 -18.01
C GLY A 450 -19.47 5.74 -17.48
N ALA A 451 -18.66 5.40 -16.50
CA ALA A 451 -18.29 4.03 -16.16
C ALA A 451 -19.24 3.29 -15.19
N ASP A 452 -20.39 3.88 -14.88
CA ASP A 452 -21.49 3.36 -14.06
C ASP A 452 -21.11 2.77 -12.70
N TRP A 453 -20.06 3.33 -12.09
CA TRP A 453 -19.62 2.95 -10.76
C TRP A 453 -19.54 4.14 -9.80
N GLY A 454 -19.80 3.83 -8.53
CA GLY A 454 -19.54 4.71 -7.39
C GLY A 454 -19.09 3.91 -6.18
N THR A 455 -18.54 4.59 -5.19
CA THR A 455 -18.11 3.96 -3.94
C THR A 455 -18.97 4.42 -2.75
N GLN A 456 -19.07 3.54 -1.75
CA GLN A 456 -19.70 3.85 -0.46
C GLN A 456 -18.69 3.60 0.65
N ILE A 457 -18.45 4.62 1.47
CA ILE A 457 -17.57 4.55 2.64
C ILE A 457 -18.42 4.47 3.92
N ALA A 458 -18.07 3.53 4.80
CA ALA A 458 -18.70 3.43 6.11
C ALA A 458 -17.73 2.99 7.21
N ALA A 459 -17.97 3.47 8.42
CA ALA A 459 -17.37 2.91 9.63
C ALA A 459 -18.23 1.77 10.19
N LEU A 460 -17.60 0.67 10.61
CA LEU A 460 -18.22 -0.55 11.10
C LEU A 460 -17.74 -0.88 12.52
N SER A 461 -18.60 -1.47 13.36
CA SER A 461 -18.23 -1.96 14.69
C SER A 461 -19.17 -3.04 15.23
N TYR A 462 -18.64 -3.98 16.00
CA TYR A 462 -19.41 -4.94 16.79
C TYR A 462 -19.81 -4.42 18.18
N SER A 463 -19.23 -3.30 18.64
CA SER A 463 -19.36 -2.80 20.02
C SER A 463 -20.20 -1.51 20.16
N GLY A 464 -20.63 -0.91 19.05
CA GLY A 464 -21.37 0.36 19.02
C GLY A 464 -20.61 1.50 18.31
N ALA A 465 -21.27 2.67 18.21
CA ALA A 465 -21.00 3.77 17.26
C ALA A 465 -19.53 4.11 17.00
N CYS A 466 -19.20 4.28 15.72
CA CYS A 466 -17.91 4.73 15.20
C CYS A 466 -18.02 6.11 14.55
N GLY A 467 -16.93 6.86 14.54
CA GLY A 467 -16.84 8.17 13.88
C GLY A 467 -16.95 9.35 14.84
N GLY A 468 -16.77 10.55 14.28
CA GLY A 468 -16.53 11.79 15.03
C GLY A 468 -15.08 11.91 15.53
N ALA A 469 -14.63 13.15 15.76
CA ALA A 469 -13.32 13.40 16.36
C ALA A 469 -13.23 12.68 17.72
N PRO A 470 -12.08 12.09 18.09
CA PRO A 470 -11.89 11.49 19.41
C PRO A 470 -12.28 12.51 20.49
N PRO A 471 -12.93 12.10 21.59
CA PRO A 471 -13.07 13.01 22.72
C PRO A 471 -11.67 13.54 23.08
N PRO A 472 -11.52 14.85 23.33
CA PRO A 472 -10.22 15.42 23.66
C PRO A 472 -9.61 14.63 24.82
N PRO A 473 -8.27 14.38 24.80
CA PRO A 473 -7.63 13.60 25.85
C PRO A 473 -8.05 14.16 27.19
N THR A 474 -8.63 13.31 28.03
CA THR A 474 -9.03 13.73 29.37
C THR A 474 -7.76 14.16 30.09
N ASP A 475 -7.68 15.44 30.47
CA ASP A 475 -6.55 16.01 31.19
C ASP A 475 -6.14 15.05 32.32
N THR A 476 -5.03 14.34 32.10
CA THR A 476 -4.41 13.58 33.17
C THR A 476 -3.82 14.63 34.12
N PRO A 477 -4.18 14.65 35.41
CA PRO A 477 -3.73 15.68 36.32
C PRO A 477 -2.20 15.71 36.33
N THR A 478 -1.64 16.83 35.87
CA THR A 478 -0.21 17.09 35.89
C THR A 478 0.29 16.91 37.33
N PRO A 479 1.34 16.08 37.59
CA PRO A 479 1.90 16.00 38.92
C PRO A 479 2.42 17.39 39.32
N THR A 480 1.83 17.96 40.35
CA THR A 480 2.22 19.25 40.92
C THR A 480 3.65 19.20 41.44
N ASN A 481 4.57 19.86 40.74
CA ASN A 481 5.92 20.09 41.26
C ASN A 481 5.87 21.05 42.48
N PRO A 482 6.66 20.79 43.54
CA PRO A 482 6.73 21.67 44.70
C PRO A 482 7.47 22.99 44.36
N PRO A 483 7.24 24.07 45.15
CA PRO A 483 7.55 25.44 44.75
C PRO A 483 9.06 25.77 44.77
N PRO A 484 9.51 26.75 43.96
CA PRO A 484 10.92 27.07 43.81
C PRO A 484 11.49 27.80 45.05
N THR A 485 12.63 27.31 45.53
CA THR A 485 13.40 27.94 46.61
C THR A 485 14.14 29.19 46.11
N ALA A 486 14.08 30.26 46.91
CA ALA A 486 14.54 31.61 46.58
C ALA A 486 16.07 31.74 46.33
N THR A 487 16.41 32.58 45.36
CA THR A 487 17.77 33.04 45.02
C THR A 487 18.25 34.15 45.99
N PRO A 488 19.48 34.11 46.53
CA PRO A 488 20.06 35.24 47.26
C PRO A 488 20.86 36.20 46.35
N THR A 489 20.70 37.49 46.65
CA THR A 489 21.29 38.68 46.01
C THR A 489 22.81 38.83 46.22
N ARG A 490 23.48 39.47 45.26
CA ARG A 490 24.94 39.75 45.19
C ARG A 490 25.49 40.67 46.30
N THR A 491 26.75 40.43 46.67
CA THR A 491 27.69 41.39 47.31
C THR A 491 29.01 41.40 46.52
N SER A 492 29.69 42.55 46.47
CA SER A 492 30.75 42.93 45.52
C SER A 492 32.21 42.63 45.92
N THR A 493 33.09 42.67 44.89
CA THR A 493 34.56 42.91 44.83
C THR A 493 35.52 41.76 45.23
N PRO A 494 36.77 41.65 44.69
CA PRO A 494 37.56 42.62 43.94
C PRO A 494 38.15 42.17 42.58
N GLN A 495 38.61 43.17 41.83
CA GLN A 495 39.31 43.11 40.55
C GLN A 495 40.65 42.33 40.62
N PRO A 496 40.90 41.41 39.66
CA PRO A 496 42.25 40.99 39.31
C PRO A 496 42.65 41.38 37.88
N THR A 497 43.89 41.85 37.82
CA THR A 497 44.91 41.95 36.77
C THR A 497 44.64 41.30 35.40
N ALA A 498 45.07 42.04 34.36
CA ALA A 498 45.05 41.69 32.94
C ALA A 498 45.53 40.26 32.64
N THR A 499 44.71 39.50 31.91
CA THR A 499 45.04 38.20 31.33
C THR A 499 45.03 38.31 29.80
N ARG A 500 46.03 37.66 29.19
CA ARG A 500 46.44 37.74 27.78
C ARG A 500 45.30 37.60 26.77
N THR A 501 45.37 38.43 25.73
CA THR A 501 44.68 38.27 24.45
C THR A 501 44.84 36.83 23.94
N ARG A 502 43.71 36.18 23.61
CA ARG A 502 43.71 34.86 22.97
C ARG A 502 44.51 34.93 21.67
N THR A 503 45.52 34.10 21.56
CA THR A 503 46.15 33.70 20.29
C THR A 503 45.06 33.06 19.42
N PRO A 504 45.01 33.34 18.10
CA PRO A 504 44.07 32.67 17.20
C PRO A 504 44.32 31.16 17.26
N THR A 505 43.25 30.38 17.45
CA THR A 505 43.27 28.96 17.12
C THR A 505 43.62 28.85 15.63
N ALA A 506 44.58 27.99 15.28
CA ALA A 506 44.95 27.74 13.90
C ALA A 506 43.72 27.32 13.10
N THR A 507 43.47 27.98 11.97
CA THR A 507 42.57 27.49 10.94
C THR A 507 43.03 26.08 10.57
N PRO A 508 42.16 25.04 10.58
CA PRO A 508 42.54 23.74 10.05
C PRO A 508 42.98 23.92 8.60
N SER A 509 44.12 23.32 8.24
CA SER A 509 44.53 23.28 6.84
C SER A 509 43.44 22.55 6.04
N PRO A 510 42.99 23.07 4.89
CA PRO A 510 41.99 22.39 4.07
C PRO A 510 42.53 21.01 3.67
N LEU A 511 41.68 19.98 3.84
CA LEU A 511 41.95 18.65 3.33
C LEU A 511 41.63 18.68 1.82
N PHE A 512 42.66 18.79 0.98
CA PHE A 512 42.48 18.76 -0.47
C PHE A 512 41.68 17.52 -0.88
N GLY A 513 40.66 17.72 -1.71
CA GLY A 513 39.70 16.69 -2.12
C GLY A 513 38.45 16.59 -1.27
N ASP A 514 38.38 17.17 -0.07
CA ASP A 514 37.16 17.21 0.77
C ASP A 514 36.39 18.50 0.48
N VAL A 515 35.51 18.45 -0.53
CA VAL A 515 34.69 19.61 -0.94
C VAL A 515 33.37 19.69 -0.20
N SER A 516 33.00 18.61 0.49
CA SER A 516 31.82 18.48 1.34
C SER A 516 32.04 18.98 2.78
N CYS A 517 33.30 19.24 3.17
CA CYS A 517 33.73 19.59 4.53
C CYS A 517 33.39 18.52 5.58
N ASN A 518 33.39 17.24 5.20
CA ASN A 518 33.01 16.14 6.09
C ASN A 518 34.20 15.41 6.73
N GLU A 519 35.42 15.95 6.56
CA GLU A 519 36.71 15.39 7.01
C GLU A 519 37.12 14.09 6.30
N THR A 520 36.46 13.73 5.20
CA THR A 520 36.77 12.56 4.38
C THR A 520 36.94 12.96 2.91
N VAL A 521 37.67 12.14 2.14
CA VAL A 521 37.81 12.31 0.68
C VAL A 521 37.29 11.03 0.03
N ASP A 522 36.13 11.09 -0.60
CA ASP A 522 35.50 9.95 -1.25
C ASP A 522 34.87 10.31 -2.62
N SER A 523 34.11 9.38 -3.21
CA SER A 523 33.49 9.59 -4.53
C SER A 523 32.40 10.68 -4.53
N ILE A 524 31.84 11.03 -3.36
CA ILE A 524 30.86 12.10 -3.21
C ILE A 524 31.53 13.44 -3.50
N ASP A 525 32.75 13.65 -3.03
CA ASP A 525 33.49 14.88 -3.31
C ASP A 525 33.76 15.07 -4.81
N ALA A 526 34.07 13.99 -5.52
CA ALA A 526 34.22 14.01 -6.97
C ALA A 526 32.90 14.34 -7.69
N ALA A 527 31.78 13.78 -7.22
CA ALA A 527 30.46 14.08 -7.77
C ALA A 527 30.07 15.56 -7.55
N LEU A 528 30.37 16.12 -6.38
CA LEU A 528 30.13 17.54 -6.08
C LEU A 528 30.94 18.46 -6.99
N ILE A 529 32.21 18.13 -7.28
CA ILE A 529 33.04 18.86 -8.26
C ILE A 529 32.43 18.80 -9.67
N LEU A 530 31.93 17.64 -10.10
CA LEU A 530 31.29 17.48 -11.41
C LEU A 530 29.99 18.28 -11.52
N GLN A 531 29.16 18.25 -10.48
CA GLN A 531 27.91 19.02 -10.43
C GLN A 531 28.18 20.52 -10.41
N TYR A 532 29.21 20.97 -9.68
CA TYR A 532 29.65 22.36 -9.69
C TYR A 532 30.20 22.80 -11.06
N GLY A 533 31.04 21.99 -11.71
CA GLY A 533 31.55 22.27 -13.05
C GLY A 533 30.49 22.23 -14.16
N ALA A 534 29.35 21.57 -13.92
CA ALA A 534 28.20 21.49 -14.82
C ALA A 534 27.12 22.55 -14.54
N ASP A 535 27.38 23.52 -13.66
CA ASP A 535 26.42 24.54 -13.19
C ASP A 535 25.14 23.97 -12.54
N LEU A 536 25.15 22.69 -12.12
CA LEU A 536 24.08 22.05 -11.35
C LEU A 536 24.14 22.45 -9.87
N LEU A 537 25.33 22.84 -9.38
CA LEU A 537 25.54 23.43 -8.06
C LEU A 537 26.12 24.84 -8.18
N SER A 538 25.49 25.80 -7.50
CA SER A 538 25.95 27.20 -7.49
C SER A 538 27.13 27.46 -6.53
N ARG A 539 27.44 26.53 -5.62
CA ARG A 539 28.58 26.62 -4.68
C ARG A 539 28.92 25.25 -4.08
N LEU A 540 30.20 25.07 -3.73
CA LEU A 540 30.70 23.97 -2.90
C LEU A 540 30.75 24.39 -1.42
N ALA A 541 30.73 23.43 -0.50
CA ALA A 541 30.83 23.69 0.94
C ALA A 541 32.25 24.15 1.31
N CYS A 542 33.26 23.46 0.78
CA CYS A 542 34.69 23.79 0.92
C CYS A 542 35.32 24.00 -0.48
N PRO A 543 35.06 25.13 -1.17
CA PRO A 543 35.57 25.37 -2.52
C PRO A 543 37.10 25.44 -2.59
N GLU A 544 37.78 25.80 -1.51
CA GLU A 544 39.25 25.81 -1.41
C GLU A 544 39.89 24.42 -1.47
N SER A 545 39.11 23.36 -1.26
CA SER A 545 39.56 21.96 -1.33
C SER A 545 39.36 21.34 -2.72
N ALA A 546 38.66 22.04 -3.62
CA ALA A 546 38.17 21.49 -4.88
C ALA A 546 39.18 21.51 -6.03
N ASP A 547 40.09 22.48 -6.05
CA ASP A 547 41.18 22.59 -7.03
C ASP A 547 42.36 21.73 -6.56
N VAL A 548 42.27 20.41 -6.82
CA VAL A 548 43.20 19.40 -6.29
C VAL A 548 44.47 19.27 -7.14
N ASN A 549 44.56 19.98 -8.27
CA ASN A 549 45.77 20.07 -9.10
C ASN A 549 46.40 21.49 -9.10
N GLN A 550 45.82 22.42 -8.33
CA GLN A 550 46.18 23.83 -8.19
C GLN A 550 46.40 24.54 -9.53
N ASP A 551 45.61 24.20 -10.54
CA ASP A 551 45.63 24.86 -11.84
C ASP A 551 44.80 26.15 -11.87
N GLY A 552 44.06 26.44 -10.78
CA GLY A 552 43.22 27.61 -10.59
C GLY A 552 41.79 27.44 -11.12
N SER A 553 41.44 26.27 -11.63
CA SER A 553 40.12 25.93 -12.16
C SER A 553 39.54 24.75 -11.38
N ILE A 554 38.22 24.74 -11.16
CA ILE A 554 37.52 23.59 -10.58
C ILE A 554 36.74 22.92 -11.71
N ASN A 555 37.15 21.73 -12.14
CA ASN A 555 36.54 21.06 -13.29
C ASN A 555 36.63 19.51 -13.20
N SER A 556 36.27 18.82 -14.28
CA SER A 556 36.26 17.35 -14.33
C SER A 556 37.64 16.70 -14.14
N ILE A 557 38.73 17.44 -14.33
CA ILE A 557 40.10 16.98 -14.04
C ILE A 557 40.28 16.80 -12.53
N ASP A 558 39.78 17.73 -11.71
CA ASP A 558 39.83 17.64 -10.26
C ASP A 558 39.03 16.45 -9.73
N ALA A 559 37.81 16.28 -10.26
CA ALA A 559 36.96 15.13 -9.94
C ALA A 559 37.63 13.79 -10.28
N ALA A 560 38.29 13.71 -11.45
CA ALA A 560 39.01 12.52 -11.87
C ALA A 560 40.21 12.21 -10.97
N LEU A 561 40.90 13.22 -10.44
CA LEU A 561 42.00 13.05 -9.48
C LEU A 561 41.51 12.56 -8.12
N VAL A 562 40.38 13.08 -7.64
CA VAL A 562 39.70 12.56 -6.43
C VAL A 562 39.32 11.10 -6.62
N LEU A 563 38.67 10.73 -7.73
CA LEU A 563 38.32 9.32 -8.02
C LEU A 563 39.55 8.41 -8.10
N GLN A 564 40.65 8.87 -8.70
CA GLN A 564 41.90 8.10 -8.76
C GLN A 564 42.56 7.93 -7.38
N TYR A 565 42.47 8.94 -6.52
CA TYR A 565 42.93 8.85 -5.14
C TYR A 565 42.09 7.84 -4.33
N VAL A 566 40.76 7.94 -4.41
CA VAL A 566 39.81 7.03 -3.73
C VAL A 566 39.96 5.59 -4.23
N ALA A 567 40.20 5.40 -5.52
CA ALA A 567 40.48 4.08 -6.12
C ALA A 567 41.88 3.52 -5.78
N GLY A 568 42.70 4.25 -5.02
CA GLY A 568 44.06 3.85 -4.67
C GLY A 568 45.06 3.88 -5.84
N LEU A 569 44.69 4.49 -6.97
CA LEU A 569 45.55 4.67 -8.14
C LEU A 569 46.56 5.82 -7.92
N LEU A 570 46.22 6.77 -7.04
CA LEU A 570 47.12 7.81 -6.55
C LEU A 570 47.38 7.61 -5.05
N PRO A 571 48.64 7.60 -4.59
CA PRO A 571 48.95 7.48 -3.16
C PRO A 571 48.65 8.76 -2.37
N ARG A 572 48.43 9.87 -3.07
CA ARG A 572 48.02 11.19 -2.57
C ARG A 572 47.53 12.04 -3.75
N LEU A 573 46.67 13.01 -3.48
CA LEU A 573 46.31 14.02 -4.48
C LEU A 573 47.54 14.84 -4.88
N PRO A 574 47.66 15.22 -6.17
CA PRO A 574 48.72 16.12 -6.63
C PRO A 574 48.67 17.46 -5.89
N PRO A 575 49.78 18.22 -5.82
CA PRO A 575 49.65 19.65 -5.73
C PRO A 575 49.07 20.19 -7.02
#